data_AF-A0A5M8Q022-F1
#
_entry.id   AF-A0A5M8Q022-F1
#
_cell.length_a   1.000
_cell.length_b   1.000
_cell.length_c   1.000
_cell.angle_alpha   90.00
_cell.angle_beta   90.00
_cell.angle_gamma   90.00
#
_symmetry.space_group_name_H-M   'P 1'
#
loop_
_entity.id
_entity.type
_entity.pdbx_description
1 polymer ?
#
loop_
_entity_poly.entity_id
_entity_poly.type
_entity_poly.pdbx_seq_one_letter_code
_entity_poly.pdbx_strand_id
1 'polypeptide(L)'
;MPDPNLKRPWISTPLIESAALSKAAGCRIFLKLENLQPAGSFKSRGIGNLVLQAAHRSPHRSHLHFYSSSGGNAGLACTTAARSLSLPATIVVPDSTPAFMIAKLRAAGATAVLQQGASWAEADAYLRKQVLAGREDAVYVPPFDHADIWEGVGGMVEEIREQLEGGRPDALPDDPNAKPADRAMWYRPGPSPPPEFVMSKKGWAE
;
A
#
# COMPACT_ATOMS: atom_id res chain seq x y z
N MET A 1 -11.73 -21.76 0.87
CA MET A 1 -10.74 -21.64 1.96
C MET A 1 -9.52 -20.92 1.41
N PRO A 2 -8.94 -19.94 2.11
CA PRO A 2 -7.70 -19.31 1.68
C PRO A 2 -6.58 -20.36 1.59
N ASP A 3 -5.81 -20.34 0.51
CA ASP A 3 -4.65 -21.23 0.30
C ASP A 3 -3.60 -21.01 1.41
N PRO A 4 -3.37 -21.99 2.31
CA PRO A 4 -2.48 -21.84 3.45
C PRO A 4 -1.01 -21.67 3.05
N ASN A 5 -0.67 -21.88 1.78
CA ASN A 5 0.70 -21.74 1.27
C ASN A 5 1.02 -20.31 0.80
N LEU A 6 0.03 -19.44 0.64
CA LEU A 6 0.29 -18.04 0.28
C LEU A 6 0.79 -17.27 1.51
N LYS A 7 2.03 -16.79 1.42
CA LYS A 7 2.65 -15.96 2.46
C LYS A 7 2.27 -14.50 2.28
N ARG A 8 2.25 -13.76 3.40
CA ARG A 8 2.03 -12.31 3.38
C ARG A 8 3.13 -11.61 2.56
N PRO A 9 2.78 -10.77 1.58
CA PRO A 9 3.74 -9.97 0.82
C PRO A 9 4.40 -8.80 1.57
N TRP A 10 4.13 -8.67 2.86
CA TRP A 10 4.66 -7.63 3.76
C TRP A 10 5.12 -8.27 5.06
N ILE A 11 5.88 -7.51 5.86
CA ILE A 11 6.40 -7.97 7.15
C ILE A 11 5.85 -7.13 8.29
N SER A 12 5.93 -7.67 9.50
CA SER A 12 5.83 -6.86 10.72
C SER A 12 7.14 -6.08 10.89
N THR A 13 7.04 -4.76 10.80
CA THR A 13 8.21 -3.87 10.91
C THR A 13 8.51 -3.54 12.36
N PRO A 14 9.78 -3.24 12.71
CA PRO A 14 10.13 -2.81 14.05
C PRO A 14 9.41 -1.51 14.47
N LEU A 15 9.06 -1.45 15.75
CA LEU A 15 8.70 -0.21 16.45
C LEU A 15 9.84 0.12 17.41
N ILE A 16 10.53 1.24 17.16
CA ILE A 16 11.76 1.60 17.91
C ILE A 16 11.55 2.94 18.62
N GLU A 17 11.84 3.01 19.92
CA GLU A 17 11.88 4.27 20.64
C GLU A 17 13.10 5.10 20.22
N SER A 18 12.89 6.37 19.85
CA SER A 18 13.95 7.29 19.49
C SER A 18 14.34 8.16 20.68
N ALA A 19 15.42 7.82 21.36
CA ALA A 19 15.89 8.57 22.54
C ALA A 19 16.12 10.07 22.25
N ALA A 20 16.62 10.41 21.07
CA ALA A 20 16.87 11.79 20.66
C ALA A 20 15.57 12.58 20.47
N LEU A 21 14.59 12.00 19.76
CA LEU A 21 13.28 12.63 19.56
C LEU A 21 12.50 12.70 20.88
N SER A 22 12.55 11.63 21.67
CA SER A 22 11.90 11.61 22.98
C SER A 22 12.42 12.74 23.89
N LYS A 23 13.75 12.92 23.92
CA LYS A 23 14.37 14.01 24.68
C LYS A 23 13.96 15.39 24.16
N ALA A 24 13.91 15.57 22.85
CA ALA A 24 13.55 16.85 22.24
C ALA A 24 12.07 17.22 22.49
N ALA A 25 11.17 16.23 22.48
CA ALA A 25 9.74 16.43 22.66
C ALA A 25 9.27 16.41 24.12
N GLY A 26 10.09 15.90 25.06
CA GLY A 26 9.70 15.73 26.45
C GLY A 26 8.70 14.60 26.70
N CYS A 27 8.48 13.72 25.71
CA CYS A 27 7.60 12.56 25.77
C CYS A 27 8.25 11.37 25.04
N ARG A 28 7.70 10.16 25.13
CA ARG A 28 8.25 9.00 24.42
C ARG A 28 7.82 9.02 22.95
N ILE A 29 8.79 8.99 22.04
CA ILE A 29 8.55 8.93 20.59
C ILE A 29 9.00 7.59 20.04
N PHE A 30 8.08 6.89 19.40
CA PHE A 30 8.33 5.63 18.72
C PHE A 30 8.25 5.79 17.20
N LEU A 31 9.11 5.06 16.50
CA LEU A 31 9.21 5.06 15.05
C LEU A 31 8.81 3.68 14.53
N LYS A 32 7.70 3.62 13.77
CA LYS A 32 7.30 2.43 13.02
C LYS A 32 8.03 2.42 11.68
N LEU A 33 9.00 1.52 11.52
CA LEU A 33 9.98 1.57 10.42
C LEU A 33 9.45 0.96 9.11
N GLU A 34 8.43 1.56 8.51
CA GLU A 34 7.82 1.11 7.26
C GLU A 34 8.73 1.20 6.02
N ASN A 35 9.86 1.90 6.12
CA ASN A 35 10.91 1.88 5.10
C ASN A 35 11.61 0.51 4.98
N LEU A 36 11.46 -0.38 5.97
CA LEU A 36 12.01 -1.74 5.95
C LEU A 36 11.08 -2.77 5.29
N GLN A 37 9.90 -2.36 4.84
CA GLN A 37 9.00 -3.24 4.09
C GLN A 37 9.67 -3.75 2.80
N PRO A 38 9.24 -4.90 2.23
CA PRO A 38 9.84 -5.47 1.02
C PRO A 38 9.89 -4.51 -0.18
N ALA A 39 8.92 -3.61 -0.32
CA ALA A 39 8.90 -2.57 -1.36
C ALA A 39 9.44 -1.21 -0.89
N GLY A 40 9.99 -1.13 0.33
CA GLY A 40 10.60 0.07 0.90
C GLY A 40 9.62 1.11 1.44
N SER A 41 8.33 0.78 1.61
CA SER A 41 7.33 1.70 2.19
C SER A 41 6.10 0.96 2.70
N PHE A 42 5.25 1.68 3.44
CA PHE A 42 3.98 1.17 3.97
C PHE A 42 3.00 0.66 2.90
N LYS A 43 3.20 1.04 1.62
CA LYS A 43 2.37 0.55 0.50
C LYS A 43 2.43 -0.97 0.34
N SER A 44 3.51 -1.63 0.81
CA SER A 44 3.60 -3.09 0.87
C SER A 44 2.42 -3.72 1.62
N ARG A 45 1.87 -3.06 2.64
CA ARG A 45 0.76 -3.58 3.44
C ARG A 45 -0.54 -3.60 2.66
N GLY A 46 -1.01 -2.42 2.25
CA GLY A 46 -2.30 -2.29 1.58
C GLY A 46 -2.32 -2.97 0.21
N ILE A 47 -1.33 -2.67 -0.63
CA ILE A 47 -1.27 -3.28 -1.97
C ILE A 47 -0.93 -4.77 -1.87
N GLY A 48 -0.07 -5.16 -0.92
CA GLY A 48 0.18 -6.58 -0.65
C GLY A 48 -1.07 -7.33 -0.23
N ASN A 49 -1.93 -6.73 0.62
CA ASN A 49 -3.19 -7.33 1.01
C ASN A 49 -4.14 -7.46 -0.18
N LEU A 50 -4.32 -6.42 -0.99
CA LEU A 50 -5.14 -6.51 -2.21
C LEU A 50 -4.66 -7.65 -3.13
N VAL A 51 -3.36 -7.73 -3.40
CA VAL A 51 -2.76 -8.77 -4.24
C VAL A 51 -3.02 -10.16 -3.65
N LEU A 52 -2.83 -10.31 -2.33
CA LEU A 52 -3.07 -11.57 -1.61
C LEU A 52 -4.56 -11.98 -1.65
N GLN A 53 -5.48 -11.06 -1.38
CA GLN A 53 -6.92 -11.31 -1.40
C GLN A 53 -7.41 -11.64 -2.81
N ALA A 54 -6.90 -10.96 -3.84
CA ALA A 54 -7.20 -11.30 -5.23
C ALA A 54 -6.73 -12.73 -5.58
N ALA A 55 -5.53 -13.10 -5.13
CA ALA A 55 -5.00 -14.45 -5.32
C ALA A 55 -5.81 -15.52 -4.58
N HIS A 56 -6.31 -15.23 -3.37
CA HIS A 56 -7.19 -16.13 -2.62
C HIS A 56 -8.58 -16.29 -3.24
N ARG A 57 -9.12 -15.23 -3.82
CA ARG A 57 -10.47 -15.21 -4.40
C ARG A 57 -10.52 -15.85 -5.80
N SER A 58 -9.41 -15.92 -6.52
CA SER A 58 -9.37 -16.48 -7.87
C SER A 58 -9.25 -18.01 -7.88
N PRO A 59 -10.16 -18.73 -8.57
CA PRO A 59 -10.02 -20.17 -8.78
C PRO A 59 -8.89 -20.53 -9.75
N HIS A 60 -8.47 -19.58 -10.61
CA HIS A 60 -7.41 -19.74 -11.60
C HIS A 60 -6.22 -18.82 -11.29
N ARG A 61 -5.67 -18.95 -10.07
CA ARG A 61 -4.58 -18.10 -9.57
C ARG A 61 -3.42 -17.96 -10.55
N SER A 62 -3.01 -19.03 -11.21
CA SER A 62 -1.89 -19.05 -12.17
C SER A 62 -2.10 -18.14 -13.39
N HIS A 63 -3.33 -17.72 -13.68
CA HIS A 63 -3.62 -16.82 -14.78
C HIS A 63 -3.67 -15.36 -14.35
N LEU A 64 -3.73 -15.06 -13.04
CA LEU A 64 -3.85 -13.69 -12.57
C LEU A 64 -2.66 -12.85 -12.99
N HIS A 65 -2.96 -11.64 -13.47
CA HIS A 65 -1.95 -10.62 -13.77
C HIS A 65 -2.37 -9.29 -13.13
N PHE A 66 -1.48 -8.71 -12.32
CA PHE A 66 -1.71 -7.44 -11.64
C PHE A 66 -1.27 -6.23 -12.46
N TYR A 67 -2.03 -5.15 -12.40
CA TYR A 67 -1.77 -3.95 -13.17
C TYR A 67 -1.88 -2.70 -12.31
N SER A 68 -0.87 -1.83 -12.33
CA SER A 68 -0.90 -0.55 -11.61
C SER A 68 -0.42 0.60 -12.49
N SER A 69 -1.00 1.79 -12.31
CA SER A 69 -0.67 3.01 -13.05
C SER A 69 0.37 3.90 -12.35
N SER A 70 1.09 3.37 -11.35
CA SER A 70 2.00 4.16 -10.51
C SER A 70 3.47 3.86 -10.76
N GLY A 71 4.25 4.88 -11.12
CA GLY A 71 5.70 4.77 -11.24
C GLY A 71 6.46 4.77 -9.90
N GLY A 72 5.78 4.94 -8.76
CA GLY A 72 6.39 5.14 -7.44
C GLY A 72 6.19 3.97 -6.47
N ASN A 73 6.00 4.29 -5.18
CA ASN A 73 5.85 3.31 -4.10
C ASN A 73 4.71 2.31 -4.34
N ALA A 74 3.60 2.74 -4.96
CA ALA A 74 2.49 1.84 -5.25
C ALA A 74 2.85 0.81 -6.34
N GLY A 75 3.54 1.22 -7.42
CA GLY A 75 4.01 0.31 -8.45
C GLY A 75 5.06 -0.67 -7.92
N LEU A 76 5.97 -0.21 -7.07
CA LEU A 76 6.96 -1.06 -6.40
C LEU A 76 6.28 -2.07 -5.47
N ALA A 77 5.27 -1.65 -4.70
CA ALA A 77 4.50 -2.54 -3.84
C ALA A 77 3.71 -3.59 -4.63
N CYS A 78 3.05 -3.18 -5.73
CA CYS A 78 2.33 -4.10 -6.62
C CYS A 78 3.28 -5.14 -7.22
N THR A 79 4.40 -4.68 -7.77
CA THR A 79 5.42 -5.54 -8.39
C THR A 79 6.01 -6.52 -7.38
N THR A 80 6.44 -6.01 -6.23
CA THR A 80 7.06 -6.82 -5.18
C THR A 80 6.08 -7.86 -4.62
N ALA A 81 4.81 -7.47 -4.43
CA ALA A 81 3.80 -8.37 -3.92
C ALA A 81 3.45 -9.47 -4.92
N ALA A 82 3.19 -9.14 -6.18
CA ALA A 82 2.92 -10.12 -7.22
C ALA A 82 4.09 -11.12 -7.37
N ARG A 83 5.33 -10.61 -7.39
CA ARG A 83 6.54 -11.44 -7.42
C ARG A 83 6.62 -12.40 -6.23
N SER A 84 6.28 -11.95 -5.02
CA SER A 84 6.32 -12.81 -3.82
C SER A 84 5.35 -13.99 -3.90
N LEU A 85 4.30 -13.88 -4.71
CA LEU A 85 3.30 -14.93 -4.96
C LEU A 85 3.54 -15.67 -6.30
N SER A 86 4.65 -15.40 -6.98
CA SER A 86 4.97 -15.91 -8.32
C SER A 86 3.93 -15.55 -9.39
N LEU A 87 3.37 -14.34 -9.31
CA LEU A 87 2.38 -13.81 -10.25
C LEU A 87 2.93 -12.60 -11.02
N PRO A 88 2.53 -12.40 -12.30
CA PRO A 88 3.00 -11.29 -13.11
C PRO A 88 2.39 -9.94 -12.69
N ALA A 89 3.16 -8.87 -12.90
CA ALA A 89 2.72 -7.49 -12.68
C ALA A 89 3.20 -6.56 -13.80
N THR A 90 2.28 -5.78 -14.38
CA THR A 90 2.59 -4.76 -15.38
C THR A 90 2.30 -3.37 -14.84
N ILE A 91 3.25 -2.47 -15.00
CA ILE A 91 3.15 -1.10 -14.50
C ILE A 91 3.02 -0.14 -15.68
N VAL A 92 1.97 0.67 -15.71
CA VAL A 92 1.81 1.74 -16.68
C VAL A 92 2.23 3.04 -16.02
N VAL A 93 3.06 3.83 -16.68
CA VAL A 93 3.60 5.08 -16.16
C VAL A 93 3.53 6.17 -17.25
N PRO A 94 3.50 7.46 -16.89
CA PRO A 94 3.55 8.53 -17.87
C PRO A 94 4.85 8.51 -18.70
N ASP A 95 4.82 9.06 -19.90
CA ASP A 95 5.98 9.16 -20.80
C ASP A 95 7.14 9.96 -20.17
N SER A 96 6.82 10.91 -19.30
CA SER A 96 7.76 11.73 -18.53
C SER A 96 8.45 10.99 -17.38
N THR A 97 8.12 9.71 -17.14
CA THR A 97 8.69 8.96 -16.01
C THR A 97 10.20 8.78 -16.16
N PRO A 98 11.00 9.17 -15.15
CA PRO A 98 12.45 9.05 -15.22
C PRO A 98 12.91 7.60 -15.42
N ALA A 99 13.93 7.41 -16.27
CA ALA A 99 14.48 6.08 -16.59
C ALA A 99 14.91 5.29 -15.34
N PHE A 100 15.41 5.96 -14.30
CA PHE A 100 15.80 5.30 -13.05
C PHE A 100 14.60 4.70 -12.29
N MET A 101 13.41 5.30 -12.37
CA MET A 101 12.20 4.75 -11.77
C MET A 101 11.73 3.51 -12.53
N ILE A 102 11.79 3.55 -13.87
CA ILE A 102 11.49 2.40 -14.73
C ILE A 102 12.46 1.25 -14.44
N ALA A 103 13.75 1.54 -14.32
CA ALA A 103 14.77 0.56 -13.97
C ALA A 103 14.49 -0.07 -12.58
N LYS A 104 14.10 0.73 -11.58
CA LYS A 104 13.69 0.23 -10.26
C LYS A 104 12.52 -0.73 -10.33
N LEU A 105 11.48 -0.42 -11.11
CA LEU A 105 10.31 -1.30 -11.29
C LEU A 105 10.69 -2.62 -11.96
N ARG A 106 11.52 -2.57 -13.01
CA ARG A 106 12.04 -3.78 -13.68
C ARG A 106 12.88 -4.63 -12.73
N ALA A 107 13.79 -4.00 -11.97
CA ALA A 107 14.61 -4.69 -10.97
C ALA A 107 13.77 -5.30 -9.82
N ALA A 108 12.64 -4.67 -9.48
CA ALA A 108 11.68 -5.22 -8.53
C ALA A 108 10.92 -6.45 -9.07
N GLY A 109 10.99 -6.72 -10.39
CA GLY A 109 10.40 -7.89 -11.03
C GLY A 109 9.14 -7.61 -11.86
N ALA A 110 8.95 -6.37 -12.33
CA ALA A 110 7.81 -6.05 -13.20
C ALA A 110 7.92 -6.82 -14.52
N THR A 111 6.85 -7.51 -14.91
CA THR A 111 6.73 -8.21 -16.18
C THR A 111 6.87 -7.25 -17.36
N ALA A 112 6.25 -6.08 -17.24
CA ALA A 112 6.41 -4.98 -18.18
C ALA A 112 6.27 -3.63 -17.48
N VAL A 113 6.94 -2.62 -18.03
CA VAL A 113 6.71 -1.21 -17.68
C VAL A 113 6.38 -0.47 -18.96
N LEU A 114 5.14 -0.01 -19.09
CA LEU A 114 4.62 0.69 -20.26
C LEU A 114 4.64 2.18 -20.00
N GLN A 115 5.29 2.94 -20.87
CA GLN A 115 5.22 4.41 -20.86
C GLN A 115 4.09 4.83 -21.79
N GLN A 116 3.03 5.43 -21.23
CA GLN A 116 1.87 5.90 -21.96
C GLN A 116 1.24 7.11 -21.26
N GLY A 117 0.99 8.17 -22.03
CA GLY A 117 0.27 9.35 -21.58
C GLY A 117 1.18 10.42 -21.01
N ALA A 118 0.78 11.69 -21.16
CA ALA A 118 1.55 12.83 -20.69
C ALA A 118 1.46 13.02 -19.17
N SER A 119 0.41 12.48 -18.55
CA SER A 119 0.09 12.63 -17.13
C SER A 119 -0.25 11.28 -16.47
N TRP A 120 -0.25 11.24 -15.14
CA TRP A 120 -0.70 10.06 -14.41
C TRP A 120 -2.16 9.69 -14.74
N ALA A 121 -3.04 10.68 -14.89
CA ALA A 121 -4.43 10.46 -15.22
C ALA A 121 -4.61 9.80 -16.59
N GLU A 122 -3.81 10.20 -17.58
CA GLU A 122 -3.80 9.58 -18.91
C GLU A 122 -3.24 8.15 -18.88
N ALA A 123 -2.15 7.92 -18.15
CA ALA A 123 -1.58 6.58 -17.95
C ALA A 123 -2.60 5.63 -17.29
N ASP A 124 -3.32 6.12 -16.28
CA ASP A 124 -4.39 5.37 -15.60
C ASP A 124 -5.57 5.08 -16.53
N ALA A 125 -6.01 6.08 -17.30
CA ALA A 125 -7.07 5.92 -18.28
C ALA A 125 -6.68 4.91 -19.37
N TYR A 126 -5.45 4.96 -19.87
CA TYR A 126 -4.91 3.98 -20.81
C TYR A 126 -4.92 2.57 -20.20
N LEU A 127 -4.43 2.41 -18.98
CA LEU A 127 -4.44 1.12 -18.28
C LEU A 127 -5.85 0.56 -18.20
N ARG A 128 -6.80 1.34 -17.70
CA ARG A 128 -8.18 0.89 -17.46
C ARG A 128 -8.97 0.63 -18.74
N LYS A 129 -8.77 1.44 -19.79
CA LYS A 129 -9.57 1.37 -21.02
C LYS A 129 -8.94 0.50 -22.11
N GLN A 130 -7.62 0.35 -22.13
CA GLN A 130 -6.91 -0.33 -23.23
C GLN A 130 -6.23 -1.61 -22.77
N VAL A 131 -5.58 -1.60 -21.61
CA VAL A 131 -4.83 -2.78 -21.13
C VAL A 131 -5.77 -3.79 -20.47
N LEU A 132 -6.70 -3.31 -19.64
CA LEU A 132 -7.62 -4.16 -18.88
C LEU A 132 -8.89 -4.54 -19.64
N ALA A 133 -9.20 -3.85 -20.75
CA ALA A 133 -10.43 -4.10 -21.49
C ALA A 133 -10.46 -5.53 -22.04
N GLY A 134 -11.53 -6.28 -21.68
CA GLY A 134 -11.75 -7.65 -22.15
C GLY A 134 -10.86 -8.72 -21.53
N ARG A 135 -10.10 -8.41 -20.47
CA ARG A 135 -9.27 -9.40 -19.75
C ARG A 135 -9.94 -9.83 -18.44
N GLU A 136 -10.32 -11.10 -18.36
CA GLU A 136 -10.96 -11.67 -17.17
C GLU A 136 -9.96 -12.00 -16.04
N ASP A 137 -8.70 -12.18 -16.39
CA ASP A 137 -7.59 -12.54 -15.50
C ASP A 137 -6.78 -11.33 -15.01
N ALA A 138 -7.16 -10.12 -15.42
CA ALA A 138 -6.46 -8.89 -15.10
C ALA A 138 -7.01 -8.22 -13.84
N VAL A 139 -6.14 -7.99 -12.86
CA VAL A 139 -6.48 -7.34 -11.59
C VAL A 139 -5.92 -5.92 -11.59
N TYR A 140 -6.83 -4.94 -11.57
CA TYR A 140 -6.45 -3.56 -11.36
C TYR A 140 -6.02 -3.32 -9.91
N VAL A 141 -4.84 -2.73 -9.72
CA VAL A 141 -4.28 -2.36 -8.42
C VAL A 141 -4.25 -0.83 -8.32
N PRO A 142 -5.31 -0.21 -7.76
CA PRO A 142 -5.32 1.22 -7.54
C PRO A 142 -4.24 1.60 -6.51
N PRO A 143 -3.72 2.83 -6.58
CA PRO A 143 -2.68 3.25 -5.64
C PRO A 143 -3.18 3.47 -4.20
N PHE A 144 -4.50 3.63 -3.99
CA PHE A 144 -5.08 3.91 -2.67
C PHE A 144 -6.52 3.44 -2.46
N ASP A 145 -7.43 3.74 -3.40
CA ASP A 145 -8.88 3.63 -3.17
C ASP A 145 -9.41 2.20 -3.38
N HIS A 146 -9.26 1.36 -2.35
CA HIS A 146 -9.76 -0.01 -2.33
C HIS A 146 -9.88 -0.53 -0.88
N ALA A 147 -10.97 -1.25 -0.59
CA ALA A 147 -11.23 -1.80 0.75
C ALA A 147 -10.06 -2.67 1.27
N ASP A 148 -9.60 -3.65 0.46
CA ASP A 148 -8.44 -4.49 0.82
C ASP A 148 -7.15 -3.69 1.08
N ILE A 149 -6.97 -2.53 0.43
CA ILE A 149 -5.80 -1.67 0.69
C ILE A 149 -5.90 -1.07 2.09
N TRP A 150 -7.08 -0.58 2.48
CA TRP A 150 -7.27 0.01 3.82
C TRP A 150 -7.16 -1.04 4.92
N GLU A 151 -7.74 -2.22 4.70
CA GLU A 151 -7.60 -3.34 5.64
C GLU A 151 -6.13 -3.71 5.84
N GLY A 152 -5.36 -3.84 4.74
CA GLY A 152 -3.95 -4.18 4.82
C GLY A 152 -3.13 -3.13 5.58
N VAL A 153 -3.40 -1.85 5.32
CA VAL A 153 -2.75 -0.74 6.03
C VAL A 153 -3.15 -0.71 7.51
N GLY A 154 -4.42 -0.95 7.83
CA GLY A 154 -4.96 -0.95 9.19
C GLY A 154 -4.28 -1.95 10.12
N GLY A 155 -3.79 -3.07 9.58
CA GLY A 155 -3.00 -4.06 10.35
C GLY A 155 -1.73 -3.47 11.00
N MET A 156 -1.23 -2.33 10.51
CA MET A 156 -0.12 -1.62 11.16
C MET A 156 -0.45 -1.18 12.59
N VAL A 157 -1.70 -0.79 12.85
CA VAL A 157 -2.15 -0.31 14.16
C VAL A 157 -2.14 -1.45 15.17
N GLU A 158 -2.61 -2.64 14.77
CA GLU A 158 -2.57 -3.83 15.62
C GLU A 158 -1.13 -4.23 15.94
N GLU A 159 -0.22 -4.19 14.95
CA GLU A 159 1.20 -4.45 15.21
C GLU A 159 1.79 -3.45 16.21
N ILE A 160 1.47 -2.15 16.10
CA ILE A 160 1.94 -1.14 17.04
C ILE A 160 1.41 -1.44 18.45
N ARG A 161 0.12 -1.78 18.58
CA ARG A 161 -0.50 -2.13 19.86
C ARG A 161 0.17 -3.35 20.49
N GLU A 162 0.42 -4.38 19.71
CA GLU A 162 1.13 -5.59 20.15
C GLU A 162 2.58 -5.28 20.58
N GLN A 163 3.30 -4.47 19.80
CA GLN A 163 4.69 -4.08 20.09
C GLN A 163 4.83 -3.12 21.28
N LEU A 164 3.75 -2.45 21.67
CA LEU A 164 3.66 -1.67 22.90
C LEU A 164 3.16 -2.51 24.10
N GLU A 165 3.17 -3.84 23.98
CA GLU A 165 2.72 -4.78 25.03
C GLU A 165 1.27 -4.54 25.47
N GLY A 166 0.39 -4.18 24.52
CA GLY A 166 -1.00 -3.83 24.79
C GLY A 166 -1.21 -2.38 25.23
N GLY A 167 -0.14 -1.60 25.34
CA GLY A 167 -0.20 -0.15 25.45
C GLY A 167 -0.82 0.51 24.21
N ARG A 168 -1.29 1.74 24.37
CA ARG A 168 -1.80 2.57 23.27
C ARG A 168 -0.93 3.81 23.11
N PRO A 169 -0.65 4.26 21.88
CA PRO A 169 -0.04 5.56 21.68
C PRO A 169 -1.01 6.66 22.13
N ASP A 170 -0.50 7.66 22.84
CA ASP A 170 -1.30 8.83 23.25
C ASP A 170 -1.67 9.72 22.04
N ALA A 171 -0.86 9.67 20.99
CA ALA A 171 -1.10 10.34 19.73
C ALA A 171 -0.43 9.58 18.57
N LEU A 172 -1.02 9.67 17.38
CA LEU A 172 -0.38 9.30 16.13
C LEU A 172 -0.20 10.55 15.27
N PRO A 173 0.88 10.66 14.46
CA PRO A 173 1.10 11.83 13.62
C PRO A 173 -0.02 12.00 12.59
N ASP A 174 -0.78 13.09 12.61
CA ASP A 174 -1.69 13.43 11.51
C ASP A 174 -0.93 14.26 10.47
N ASP A 175 -0.96 13.85 9.20
CA ASP A 175 -0.42 14.64 8.10
C ASP A 175 -1.56 15.42 7.42
N PRO A 176 -1.67 16.74 7.67
CA PRO A 176 -2.69 17.56 7.05
C PRO A 176 -2.45 17.75 5.54
N ASN A 177 -1.30 17.37 4.99
CA ASN A 177 -1.02 17.44 3.56
C ASN A 177 -1.07 16.07 2.87
N ALA A 178 -1.23 14.98 3.63
CA ALA A 178 -1.44 13.66 3.07
C ALA A 178 -2.73 13.63 2.25
N LYS A 179 -2.70 12.93 1.11
CA LYS A 179 -3.90 12.70 0.30
C LYS A 179 -4.98 12.05 1.17
N PRO A 180 -6.28 12.28 0.93
CA PRO A 180 -7.36 11.73 1.77
C PRO A 180 -7.25 10.22 2.03
N ALA A 181 -6.73 9.46 1.06
CA ALA A 181 -6.53 8.01 1.20
C ALA A 181 -5.26 7.61 1.99
N ASP A 182 -4.30 8.52 2.17
CA ASP A 182 -3.14 8.37 3.07
C ASP A 182 -3.43 8.94 4.48
N ARG A 183 -4.49 9.75 4.64
CA ARG A 183 -5.02 10.26 5.93
C ARG A 183 -5.82 9.24 6.73
N ALA A 184 -6.23 8.12 6.13
CA ALA A 184 -7.08 7.10 6.75
C ALA A 184 -6.43 6.35 7.95
N MET A 185 -5.20 6.73 8.34
CA MET A 185 -4.40 6.04 9.36
C MET A 185 -4.39 6.70 10.74
N TRP A 186 -5.11 7.80 10.95
CA TRP A 186 -4.82 8.66 12.09
C TRP A 186 -5.93 8.68 13.15
N TYR A 187 -5.52 8.33 14.36
CA TYR A 187 -6.29 8.41 15.60
C TYR A 187 -6.68 9.87 15.91
N ARG A 188 -7.98 10.11 16.13
CA ARG A 188 -8.44 11.36 16.75
C ARG A 188 -8.54 11.17 18.26
N PRO A 189 -7.80 11.93 19.08
CA PRO A 189 -8.07 11.99 20.51
C PRO A 189 -9.39 12.74 20.71
N GLY A 190 -10.47 12.00 20.92
CA GLY A 190 -11.72 12.53 21.47
C GLY A 190 -11.78 12.24 22.97
N PRO A 191 -12.37 13.13 23.79
CA PRO A 191 -12.69 12.80 25.17
C PRO A 191 -13.73 11.66 25.14
N SER A 192 -13.46 10.58 25.89
CA SER A 192 -14.31 9.39 26.09
C SER A 192 -15.82 9.66 26.04
N PRO A 193 -16.65 8.69 25.59
CA PRO A 193 -16.43 7.23 25.60
C PRO A 193 -16.27 6.62 24.18
N PRO A 194 -16.30 5.26 24.01
CA PRO A 194 -15.29 4.50 23.26
C PRO A 194 -15.01 5.04 21.84
N PRO A 195 -13.77 4.99 21.34
CA PRO A 195 -13.46 5.48 20.01
C PRO A 195 -14.10 4.58 18.95
N GLU A 196 -15.08 5.13 18.23
CA GLU A 196 -15.37 4.66 16.87
C GLU A 196 -14.15 4.98 16.00
N PHE A 197 -13.67 3.98 15.27
CA PHE A 197 -12.76 4.23 14.15
C PHE A 197 -13.50 5.04 13.09
N VAL A 198 -13.31 6.35 13.10
CA VAL A 198 -13.86 7.21 12.06
C VAL A 198 -12.91 7.17 10.87
N MET A 199 -13.12 6.19 9.98
CA MET A 199 -12.71 6.34 8.58
C MET A 199 -13.59 7.45 7.99
N SER A 200 -13.07 8.68 7.99
CA SER A 200 -13.79 9.84 7.48
C SER A 200 -13.99 9.72 5.96
N LYS A 201 -15.25 9.49 5.55
CA LYS A 201 -15.72 9.69 4.17
C LYS A 201 -15.78 11.18 3.74
N LYS A 202 -15.25 12.13 4.51
CA LYS A 202 -15.27 13.55 4.14
C LYS A 202 -14.01 13.91 3.35
N GLY A 203 -14.21 14.13 2.06
CA GLY A 203 -13.19 14.47 1.06
C GLY A 203 -13.37 13.78 -0.31
N TRP A 204 -14.50 13.09 -0.52
CA TRP A 204 -14.70 12.13 -1.62
C TRP A 204 -15.32 12.72 -2.90
N ALA A 205 -15.22 14.03 -3.07
CA ALA A 205 -15.59 14.71 -4.31
C ALA A 205 -14.88 16.05 -4.33
N GLU A 206 -13.75 16.11 -5.03
CA GLU A 206 -13.25 17.24 -5.84
C GLU A 206 -11.93 16.84 -6.52
#